data_AF-A0A086KVE1-F1
#
_entry.id   AF-A0A086KVE1-F1
#
_cell.length_a   1.000
_cell.length_b   1.000
_cell.length_c   1.000
_cell.angle_alpha   90.00
_cell.angle_beta   90.00
_cell.angle_gamma   90.00
#
_symmetry.space_group_name_H-M   'P 1'
#
loop_
_entity.id
_entity.type
_entity.pdbx_description
1 polymer ?
#
loop_
_entity_poly.entity_id
_entity_poly.type
_entity_poly.pdbx_seq_one_letter_code
_entity_poly.pdbx_strand_id
1 'polypeptide(L)'
;MEPCTVTVTDFTGGRQGSDKDKLVVEVDSDITVAELKQKIIDMRPGLVASRILLYMGKVKLEDAKQLTTYNKSKRTKISLELYDILDIKVKVKTLQQCGTGGCVIMPIWAFCCRQTYVLEVPDHETVGFLRKRICEELGDNENYPLSKIRLSFERRLLADDWEELRSVGIKDGSTVTLFVKLFYFNNQKAAKDAEEKKNAAVSSTPVNQDEAAQEN
;
A
#
# COMPACT_ATOMS: atom_id res chain seq x y z
N MET A 1 -0.01 -14.99 38.41
CA MET A 1 0.12 -14.81 36.94
C MET A 1 1.58 -14.99 36.61
N GLU A 2 1.89 -15.81 35.61
CA GLU A 2 3.29 -16.05 35.23
C GLU A 2 3.75 -14.92 34.30
N PRO A 3 4.83 -14.20 34.67
CA PRO A 3 5.40 -13.16 33.81
C PRO A 3 6.00 -13.81 32.56
N CYS A 4 5.71 -13.22 31.40
CA CYS A 4 6.27 -13.58 30.12
C CYS A 4 7.28 -12.52 29.66
N THR A 5 8.45 -12.97 29.25
CA THR A 5 9.46 -12.11 28.61
C THR A 5 9.22 -12.11 27.10
N VAL A 6 8.86 -10.96 26.55
CA VAL A 6 8.64 -10.77 25.12
C VAL A 6 9.86 -10.08 24.51
N THR A 7 10.51 -10.74 23.55
CA THR A 7 11.58 -10.17 22.74
C THR A 7 11.01 -9.69 21.42
N VAL A 8 10.95 -8.38 21.21
CA VAL A 8 10.46 -7.74 19.98
C VAL A 8 11.65 -7.40 19.10
N THR A 9 11.66 -7.91 17.87
CA THR A 9 12.68 -7.58 16.86
C THR A 9 12.10 -6.56 15.89
N ASP A 10 12.76 -5.42 15.76
CA ASP A 10 12.28 -4.31 14.94
C ASP A 10 12.76 -4.40 13.48
N PHE A 11 11.80 -4.43 12.55
CA PHE A 11 12.00 -4.43 11.10
C PHE A 11 11.54 -3.12 10.43
N THR A 12 11.27 -2.08 11.22
CA THR A 12 10.81 -0.77 10.74
C THR A 12 11.94 -0.05 9.97
N GLY A 13 11.58 0.69 8.93
CA GLY A 13 12.52 1.55 8.19
C GLY A 13 13.64 0.82 7.43
N GLY A 14 13.42 -0.44 7.02
CA GLY A 14 14.42 -1.22 6.28
C GLY A 14 15.53 -1.82 7.14
N ARG A 15 15.38 -1.81 8.47
CA ARG A 15 16.27 -2.52 9.39
C ARG A 15 16.15 -4.02 9.20
N GLN A 16 17.27 -4.73 9.29
CA GLN A 16 17.35 -6.18 9.06
C GLN A 16 17.19 -7.01 10.35
N GLY A 17 16.65 -6.44 11.43
CA GLY A 17 16.46 -7.15 12.70
C GLY A 17 17.77 -7.59 13.35
N SER A 18 18.76 -6.68 13.39
CA SER A 18 20.04 -6.97 14.05
C SER A 18 19.88 -7.08 15.57
N ASP A 19 20.87 -7.62 16.28
CA ASP A 19 20.80 -7.72 17.76
C ASP A 19 20.58 -6.36 18.45
N LYS A 20 20.93 -5.25 17.79
CA LYS A 20 20.70 -3.88 18.28
C LYS A 20 19.24 -3.42 18.15
N ASP A 21 18.46 -4.11 17.34
CA ASP A 21 17.05 -3.81 17.05
C ASP A 21 16.09 -4.66 17.90
N LYS A 22 16.62 -5.40 18.88
CA LYS A 22 15.86 -6.22 19.81
C LYS A 22 15.51 -5.45 21.07
N LEU A 23 14.22 -5.41 21.38
CA LEU A 23 13.67 -4.87 22.61
C LEU A 23 13.16 -6.02 23.48
N VAL A 24 13.50 -6.02 24.77
CA VAL A 24 12.98 -6.99 25.73
C VAL A 24 11.96 -6.30 26.61
N VAL A 25 10.73 -6.82 26.62
CA VAL A 25 9.59 -6.30 27.38
C VAL A 25 9.11 -7.39 28.33
N GLU A 26 9.02 -7.08 29.61
CA GLU A 26 8.39 -7.95 30.59
C GLU A 26 6.90 -7.65 30.67
N VAL A 27 6.08 -8.68 30.49
CA VAL A 27 4.64 -8.53 30.34
C VAL A 27 3.90 -9.70 30.96
N ASP A 28 2.71 -9.42 31.51
CA ASP A 28 1.83 -10.46 31.99
C ASP A 28 1.25 -11.25 30.80
N SER A 29 1.04 -12.54 31.02
CA SER A 29 0.53 -13.45 29.98
C SER A 29 -0.83 -13.00 29.42
N ASP A 30 -1.68 -12.38 30.25
CA ASP A 30 -3.07 -12.02 29.92
C ASP A 30 -3.21 -10.64 29.26
N ILE A 31 -2.08 -9.99 28.95
CA ILE A 31 -2.10 -8.67 28.29
C ILE A 31 -2.75 -8.74 26.90
N THR A 32 -3.49 -7.68 26.57
CA THR A 32 -4.02 -7.50 25.20
C THR A 32 -2.91 -7.07 24.25
N VAL A 33 -3.05 -7.39 22.96
CA VAL A 33 -2.09 -6.96 21.95
C VAL A 33 -2.06 -5.42 21.85
N ALA A 34 -3.19 -4.75 22.04
CA ALA A 34 -3.27 -3.29 22.07
C ALA A 34 -2.40 -2.67 23.20
N GLU A 35 -2.48 -3.20 24.41
CA GLU A 35 -1.66 -2.75 25.55
C GLU A 35 -0.17 -3.07 25.34
N LEU A 36 0.13 -4.23 24.73
CA LEU A 36 1.51 -4.58 24.36
C LEU A 36 2.10 -3.57 23.36
N LYS A 37 1.32 -3.13 22.36
CA LYS A 37 1.75 -2.08 21.42
C LYS A 37 2.06 -0.77 22.14
N GLN A 38 1.23 -0.37 23.11
CA GLN A 38 1.48 0.84 23.91
C GLN A 38 2.81 0.76 24.66
N LYS A 39 3.07 -0.36 25.35
CA LYS A 39 4.36 -0.59 26.04
C LYS A 39 5.56 -0.52 25.08
N ILE A 40 5.42 -1.01 23.86
CA ILE A 40 6.47 -0.95 22.84
C ILE A 40 6.72 0.51 22.40
N ILE A 41 5.67 1.32 22.26
CA ILE A 41 5.77 2.73 21.89
C ILE A 41 6.43 3.55 23.00
N ASP A 42 6.11 3.28 24.25
CA ASP A 42 6.73 3.96 25.40
C ASP A 42 8.24 3.72 25.43
N MET A 43 8.67 2.52 25.07
CA MET A 43 10.10 2.18 24.95
C MET A 43 10.74 2.70 23.67
N ARG A 44 9.95 2.95 22.61
CA ARG A 44 10.45 3.38 21.30
C ARG A 44 9.66 4.60 20.77
N PRO A 45 10.03 5.80 21.21
CA PRO A 45 9.36 7.03 20.79
C PRO A 45 9.54 7.25 19.28
N GLY A 46 8.45 7.58 18.60
CA GLY A 46 8.41 7.84 17.15
C GLY A 46 7.50 6.91 16.35
N LEU A 47 7.03 5.81 16.95
CA LEU A 47 6.04 4.91 16.34
C LEU A 47 4.62 5.24 16.81
N VAL A 48 3.64 5.08 15.92
CA VAL A 48 2.21 5.30 16.24
C VAL A 48 1.53 3.95 16.36
N ALA A 49 0.74 3.73 17.42
CA ALA A 49 0.06 2.46 17.68
C ALA A 49 -0.77 1.94 16.50
N SER A 50 -1.42 2.84 15.75
CA SER A 50 -2.23 2.51 14.59
C SER A 50 -1.42 2.04 13.37
N ARG A 51 -0.14 2.41 13.29
CA ARG A 51 0.76 2.04 12.20
C ARG A 51 1.59 0.80 12.52
N ILE A 52 1.52 0.30 13.75
CA ILE A 52 2.32 -0.83 14.19
C ILE A 52 1.63 -2.17 13.90
N LEU A 53 2.38 -3.09 13.31
CA LEU A 53 2.02 -4.48 13.14
C LEU A 53 2.96 -5.37 13.94
N LEU A 54 2.38 -6.31 14.67
CA LEU A 54 3.11 -7.35 15.40
C LEU A 54 2.86 -8.70 14.76
N TYR A 55 3.92 -9.46 14.55
CA TYR A 55 3.86 -10.82 14.04
C TYR A 55 4.50 -11.80 15.03
N MET A 56 3.90 -12.97 15.16
CA MET A 56 4.50 -14.12 15.82
C MET A 56 4.75 -15.18 14.74
N GLY A 57 5.97 -15.22 14.21
CA GLY A 57 6.30 -15.98 13.01
C GLY A 57 5.47 -15.47 11.82
N LYS A 58 4.57 -16.31 11.29
CA LYS A 58 3.74 -15.97 10.12
C LYS A 58 2.38 -15.34 10.45
N VAL A 59 2.00 -15.30 11.73
CA VAL A 59 0.66 -14.87 12.13
C VAL A 59 0.70 -13.43 12.60
N LYS A 60 -0.11 -12.56 11.97
CA LYS A 60 -0.37 -11.20 12.41
C LYS A 60 -1.21 -11.21 13.69
N LEU A 61 -0.79 -10.45 14.69
CA LEU A 61 -1.51 -10.29 15.94
C LEU A 61 -2.63 -9.25 15.76
N GLU A 62 -3.82 -9.57 16.29
CA GLU A 62 -4.98 -8.70 16.29
C GLU A 62 -5.10 -7.98 17.63
N ASP A 63 -5.44 -6.70 17.59
CA ASP A 63 -5.42 -5.81 18.76
C ASP A 63 -6.40 -6.22 19.86
N ALA A 64 -7.53 -6.82 19.47
CA ALA A 64 -8.58 -7.27 20.40
C ALA A 64 -8.26 -8.62 21.08
N LYS A 65 -7.25 -9.36 20.60
CA LYS A 65 -6.90 -10.68 21.15
C LYS A 65 -5.87 -10.55 22.25
N GLN A 66 -5.89 -11.50 23.19
CA GLN A 66 -4.88 -11.62 24.24
C GLN A 66 -3.64 -12.34 23.72
N LEU A 67 -2.48 -12.03 24.30
CA LEU A 67 -1.22 -12.69 23.95
C LEU A 67 -1.25 -14.21 24.22
N THR A 68 -1.97 -14.65 25.27
CA THR A 68 -2.23 -16.06 25.59
C THR A 68 -2.85 -16.85 24.43
N THR A 69 -3.67 -16.20 23.60
CA THR A 69 -4.35 -16.85 22.46
C THR A 69 -3.34 -17.33 21.41
N TYR A 70 -2.24 -16.58 21.26
CA TYR A 70 -1.15 -16.89 20.34
C TYR A 70 -0.11 -17.80 21.00
N ASN A 71 0.13 -17.64 22.31
CA ASN A 71 1.05 -18.49 23.09
C ASN A 71 0.38 -19.76 23.64
N LYS A 72 -0.15 -20.63 22.75
CA LYS A 72 -0.81 -21.89 23.17
C LYS A 72 0.11 -22.82 23.98
N SER A 73 1.42 -22.72 23.77
CA SER A 73 2.43 -23.53 24.47
C SER A 73 2.81 -22.98 25.85
N LYS A 74 2.24 -21.85 26.29
CA LYS A 74 2.56 -21.20 27.58
C LYS A 74 4.07 -21.00 27.80
N ARG A 75 4.76 -20.56 26.75
CA ARG A 75 6.20 -20.28 26.82
C ARG A 75 6.44 -19.04 27.66
N THR A 76 7.46 -19.07 28.51
CA THR A 76 7.93 -17.92 29.30
C THR A 76 8.66 -16.89 28.45
N LYS A 77 9.20 -17.30 27.29
CA LYS A 77 9.90 -16.42 26.33
C LYS A 77 9.20 -16.46 24.98
N ILE A 78 8.81 -15.29 24.49
CA ILE A 78 8.09 -15.11 23.22
C ILE A 78 8.90 -14.18 22.33
N SER A 79 9.08 -14.54 21.06
CA SER A 79 9.69 -13.66 20.06
C SER A 79 8.61 -13.08 19.16
N LEU A 80 8.60 -11.75 19.01
CA LEU A 80 7.71 -11.02 18.13
C LEU A 80 8.52 -10.21 17.12
N GLU A 81 7.93 -9.99 15.95
CA GLU A 81 8.48 -9.14 14.90
C GLU A 81 7.61 -7.89 14.78
N LEU A 82 8.25 -6.73 14.76
CA LEU A 82 7.61 -5.42 14.70
C LEU A 82 7.80 -4.80 13.31
N TYR A 83 6.70 -4.45 12.67
CA TYR A 83 6.67 -3.76 11.38
C TYR A 83 5.88 -2.45 11.49
N ASP A 84 6.24 -1.49 10.65
CA ASP A 84 5.55 -0.19 10.54
C ASP A 84 4.80 -0.15 9.20
N ILE A 85 3.56 0.32 9.24
CA ILE A 85 2.70 0.48 8.07
C ILE A 85 3.12 1.77 7.38
N LEU A 86 3.69 1.59 6.18
CA LEU A 86 4.07 2.68 5.30
C LEU A 86 3.07 2.77 4.15
N ASP A 87 2.74 4.01 3.76
CA ASP A 87 1.94 4.27 2.58
C ASP A 87 2.83 4.14 1.33
N ILE A 88 2.47 3.23 0.43
CA ILE A 88 3.15 2.98 -0.84
C ILE A 88 2.36 3.61 -2.00
N LYS A 89 3.09 4.20 -2.95
CA LYS A 89 2.52 4.78 -4.17
C LYS A 89 2.51 3.76 -5.28
N VAL A 90 1.36 3.18 -5.55
CA VAL A 90 1.15 2.19 -6.61
C VAL A 90 0.67 2.88 -7.89
N LYS A 91 1.39 2.67 -8.99
CA LYS A 91 1.03 3.17 -10.32
C LYS A 91 0.11 2.18 -11.02
N VAL A 92 -1.16 2.52 -11.18
CA VAL A 92 -2.12 1.69 -11.92
C VAL A 92 -2.19 2.16 -13.37
N LYS A 93 -1.80 1.30 -14.31
CA LYS A 93 -1.87 1.58 -15.76
C LYS A 93 -3.06 0.87 -16.36
N THR A 94 -3.88 1.59 -17.12
CA THR A 94 -4.95 0.96 -17.90
C THR A 94 -4.38 0.31 -19.16
N LEU A 95 -4.84 -0.89 -19.44
CA LEU A 95 -4.56 -1.61 -20.67
C LEU A 95 -5.86 -2.03 -21.32
N GLN A 96 -6.15 -1.46 -22.49
CA GLN A 96 -7.34 -1.77 -23.27
C GLN A 96 -7.17 -3.12 -23.96
N GLN A 97 -8.11 -4.03 -23.71
CA GLN A 97 -8.13 -5.35 -24.32
C GLN A 97 -9.43 -5.58 -25.11
N CYS A 98 -9.31 -6.31 -26.22
CA CYS A 98 -10.45 -6.76 -27.01
C CYS A 98 -10.42 -8.29 -27.13
N GLY A 99 -11.58 -8.92 -26.95
CA GLY A 99 -11.75 -10.36 -27.08
C GLY A 99 -12.36 -10.99 -25.83
N THR A 100 -13.02 -12.13 -26.03
CA THR A 100 -13.60 -12.98 -25.00
C THR A 100 -13.08 -14.41 -25.20
N GLY A 101 -12.64 -15.07 -24.13
CA GLY A 101 -12.09 -16.44 -24.20
C GLY A 101 -10.58 -16.50 -24.47
N GLY A 102 -10.14 -17.51 -25.23
CA GLY A 102 -8.73 -17.85 -25.45
C GLY A 102 -7.95 -16.94 -26.41
N CYS A 103 -8.60 -16.00 -27.10
CA CYS A 103 -7.97 -15.01 -27.96
C CYS A 103 -8.19 -13.60 -27.40
N VAL A 104 -7.25 -13.14 -26.58
CA VAL A 104 -7.20 -11.75 -26.10
C VAL A 104 -6.24 -10.97 -26.99
N ILE A 105 -6.76 -9.99 -27.72
CA ILE A 105 -5.97 -9.12 -28.60
C ILE A 105 -5.79 -7.76 -27.90
N MET A 106 -4.54 -7.33 -27.81
CA MET A 106 -4.16 -5.99 -27.35
C MET A 106 -3.84 -5.15 -28.58
N PRO A 107 -4.74 -4.25 -29.01
CA PRO A 107 -4.44 -3.42 -30.15
C PRO A 107 -3.26 -2.49 -29.85
N ILE A 108 -2.48 -2.16 -30.88
CA ILE A 108 -1.26 -1.35 -30.71
C ILE A 108 -1.59 0.03 -30.09
N TRP A 109 -2.74 0.62 -30.42
CA TRP A 109 -3.14 1.92 -29.84
C TRP A 109 -3.42 1.84 -28.33
N ALA A 110 -3.71 0.66 -27.76
CA ALA A 110 -3.90 0.51 -26.32
C ALA A 110 -2.65 0.91 -25.53
N PHE A 111 -1.47 0.76 -26.14
CA PHE A 111 -0.20 1.20 -25.53
C PHE A 111 -0.02 2.72 -25.61
N CYS A 112 -0.51 3.36 -26.67
CA CYS A 112 -0.40 4.80 -26.89
C CYS A 112 -1.40 5.60 -26.04
N CYS A 113 -2.61 5.08 -25.84
CA CYS A 113 -3.70 5.75 -25.14
C CYS A 113 -3.85 5.32 -23.66
N ARG A 114 -2.78 4.82 -23.03
CA ARG A 114 -2.83 4.34 -21.65
C ARG A 114 -3.01 5.50 -20.66
N GLN A 115 -3.90 5.33 -19.69
CA GLN A 115 -4.02 6.24 -18.55
C GLN A 115 -3.25 5.64 -17.37
N THR A 116 -2.59 6.49 -16.58
CA THR A 116 -1.87 6.06 -15.37
C THR A 116 -2.45 6.81 -14.17
N TYR A 117 -2.79 6.06 -13.14
CA TYR A 117 -3.27 6.55 -11.86
C TYR A 117 -2.19 6.28 -10.82
N VAL A 118 -1.98 7.21 -9.90
CA VAL A 118 -1.11 7.00 -8.74
C VAL A 118 -2.03 6.86 -7.54
N LEU A 119 -1.99 5.71 -6.88
CA LEU A 119 -2.79 5.42 -5.69
C LEU A 119 -1.87 5.28 -4.49
N GLU A 120 -2.26 5.90 -3.39
CA GLU A 120 -1.63 5.71 -2.08
C GLU A 120 -2.38 4.60 -1.34
N VAL A 121 -1.67 3.53 -1.02
CA VAL A 121 -2.19 2.32 -0.36
C VAL A 121 -1.21 1.87 0.71
N PRO A 122 -1.64 1.38 1.88
CA PRO A 122 -0.71 0.87 2.89
C PRO A 122 -0.01 -0.45 2.45
N ASP A 123 1.26 -0.63 2.79
CA ASP A 123 2.11 -1.78 2.35
C ASP A 123 1.54 -3.17 2.75
N HIS A 124 1.01 -3.27 3.96
CA HIS A 124 0.50 -4.53 4.54
C HIS A 124 -0.99 -4.77 4.28
N GLU A 125 -1.57 -4.07 3.31
CA GLU A 125 -2.95 -4.30 2.88
C GLU A 125 -3.07 -5.45 1.87
N THR A 126 -4.32 -5.82 1.61
CA THR A 126 -4.65 -6.90 0.69
C THR A 126 -4.87 -6.42 -0.75
N VAL A 127 -4.75 -7.32 -1.72
CA VAL A 127 -5.14 -7.08 -3.11
C VAL A 127 -6.61 -6.66 -3.22
N GLY A 128 -7.49 -7.22 -2.39
CA GLY A 128 -8.90 -6.83 -2.33
C GLY A 128 -9.09 -5.36 -1.93
N PHE A 129 -8.28 -4.85 -1.00
CA PHE A 129 -8.26 -3.43 -0.65
C PHE A 129 -7.82 -2.56 -1.84
N LEU A 130 -6.75 -2.95 -2.53
CA LEU A 130 -6.30 -2.26 -3.75
C LEU A 130 -7.38 -2.20 -4.83
N ARG A 131 -8.12 -3.30 -5.07
CA ARG A 131 -9.24 -3.32 -6.03
C ARG A 131 -10.37 -2.36 -5.65
N LYS A 132 -10.74 -2.31 -4.36
CA LYS A 132 -11.72 -1.34 -3.84
C LYS A 132 -11.27 0.09 -4.08
N ARG A 133 -10.00 0.38 -3.76
CA ARG A 133 -9.44 1.71 -3.96
C ARG A 133 -9.44 2.14 -5.43
N ILE A 134 -9.10 1.22 -6.33
CA ILE A 134 -9.18 1.45 -7.78
C ILE A 134 -10.63 1.69 -8.22
N CYS A 135 -11.59 0.93 -7.69
CA CYS A 135 -13.00 1.10 -8.00
C CYS A 135 -13.51 2.49 -7.61
N GLU A 136 -13.13 2.96 -6.42
CA GLU A 136 -13.47 4.29 -5.91
C GLU A 136 -12.85 5.39 -6.79
N GLU A 137 -11.58 5.28 -7.15
CA GLU A 137 -10.89 6.27 -7.98
C GLU A 137 -11.44 6.31 -9.42
N LEU A 138 -11.88 5.17 -9.96
CA LEU A 138 -12.47 5.13 -11.30
C LEU A 138 -13.83 5.84 -11.34
N GLY A 139 -14.63 5.76 -10.27
CA GLY A 139 -15.98 6.34 -10.20
C GLY A 139 -17.02 5.69 -11.13
N ASP A 140 -16.63 4.71 -11.95
CA ASP A 140 -17.45 4.10 -13.00
C ASP A 140 -18.02 2.73 -12.58
N ASN A 141 -18.89 2.73 -11.56
CA ASN A 141 -19.41 1.47 -10.98
C ASN A 141 -20.26 0.65 -11.97
N GLU A 142 -20.90 1.28 -12.96
CA GLU A 142 -21.70 0.58 -13.98
C GLU A 142 -20.84 -0.29 -14.89
N ASN A 143 -19.69 0.24 -15.31
CA ASN A 143 -18.79 -0.43 -16.25
C ASN A 143 -17.78 -1.33 -15.55
N TYR A 144 -17.27 -0.89 -14.39
CA TYR A 144 -16.20 -1.54 -13.63
C TYR A 144 -16.58 -1.69 -12.15
N PRO A 145 -17.57 -2.53 -11.82
CA PRO A 145 -17.76 -2.96 -10.45
C PRO A 145 -16.56 -3.82 -9.99
N LEU A 146 -16.39 -3.93 -8.67
CA LEU A 146 -15.37 -4.73 -8.00
C LEU A 146 -15.11 -6.11 -8.62
N SER A 147 -16.17 -6.82 -9.02
CA SER A 147 -16.09 -8.17 -9.59
C SER A 147 -15.49 -8.23 -11.00
N LYS A 148 -15.52 -7.12 -11.76
CA LYS A 148 -14.98 -7.03 -13.12
C LYS A 148 -13.58 -6.45 -13.17
N ILE A 149 -13.08 -5.88 -12.07
CA ILE A 149 -11.74 -5.31 -11.98
C ILE A 149 -10.71 -6.44 -12.03
N ARG A 150 -9.94 -6.49 -13.11
CA ARG A 150 -8.85 -7.45 -13.30
C ARG A 150 -7.53 -6.71 -13.22
N LEU A 151 -6.70 -7.12 -12.27
CA LEU A 151 -5.37 -6.55 -12.04
C LEU A 151 -4.30 -7.59 -12.37
N SER A 152 -3.20 -7.14 -12.97
CA SER A 152 -1.99 -7.94 -13.11
C SER A 152 -0.76 -7.20 -12.65
N PHE A 153 0.18 -7.94 -12.08
CA PHE A 153 1.47 -7.46 -11.64
C PHE A 153 2.53 -8.48 -12.06
N GLU A 154 3.63 -8.03 -12.67
CA GLU A 154 4.73 -8.90 -13.14
C GLU A 154 4.27 -10.15 -13.93
N ARG A 155 3.30 -9.98 -14.84
CA ARG A 155 2.70 -11.05 -15.67
C ARG A 155 1.85 -12.06 -14.88
N ARG A 156 1.69 -11.88 -13.57
CA ARG A 156 0.75 -12.64 -12.73
C ARG A 156 -0.58 -11.90 -12.66
N LEU A 157 -1.68 -12.62 -12.89
CA LEU A 157 -3.01 -12.09 -12.60
C LEU A 157 -3.23 -12.14 -11.09
N LEU A 158 -3.53 -11.00 -10.49
CA LEU A 158 -3.88 -10.93 -9.07
C LEU A 158 -5.33 -11.36 -8.95
N ALA A 159 -5.59 -12.66 -8.84
CA ALA A 159 -6.93 -13.23 -8.77
C ALA A 159 -7.48 -13.22 -7.34
N ASP A 160 -6.61 -13.52 -6.37
CA ASP A 160 -6.96 -13.73 -4.96
C ASP A 160 -6.97 -12.41 -4.19
N ASP A 161 -8.13 -12.06 -3.62
CA ASP A 161 -8.31 -10.82 -2.87
C ASP A 161 -7.63 -10.82 -1.50
N TRP A 162 -7.29 -11.99 -0.97
CA TRP A 162 -6.71 -12.18 0.36
C TRP A 162 -5.18 -12.08 0.38
N GLU A 163 -4.52 -12.04 -0.79
CA GLU A 163 -3.07 -11.89 -0.84
C GLU A 163 -2.64 -10.51 -0.36
N GLU A 164 -1.61 -10.46 0.50
CA GLU A 164 -1.00 -9.21 0.93
C GLU A 164 -0.12 -8.63 -0.18
N LEU A 165 -0.17 -7.31 -0.39
CA LEU A 165 0.58 -6.60 -1.44
C LEU A 165 2.09 -6.88 -1.34
N ARG A 166 2.63 -6.89 -0.13
CA ARG A 166 4.04 -7.20 0.13
C ARG A 166 4.43 -8.62 -0.25
N SER A 167 3.55 -9.59 -0.06
CA SER A 167 3.81 -10.99 -0.43
C SER A 167 3.80 -11.21 -1.94
N VAL A 168 2.99 -10.41 -2.65
CA VAL A 168 2.97 -10.33 -4.12
C VAL A 168 4.24 -9.65 -4.67
N GLY A 169 4.94 -8.88 -3.83
CA GLY A 169 6.14 -8.12 -4.23
C GLY A 169 5.82 -6.71 -4.74
N ILE A 170 4.62 -6.21 -4.51
CA ILE A 170 4.26 -4.82 -4.80
C ILE A 170 4.94 -3.94 -3.75
N LYS A 171 5.72 -2.96 -4.20
CA LYS A 171 6.49 -2.03 -3.37
C LYS A 171 6.13 -0.60 -3.78
N ASP A 172 6.73 0.37 -3.10
CA ASP A 172 6.62 1.77 -3.50
C ASP A 172 7.10 2.00 -4.94
N GLY A 173 6.30 2.70 -5.73
CA GLY A 173 6.55 2.97 -7.15
C GLY A 173 6.24 1.81 -8.10
N SER A 174 5.81 0.64 -7.61
CA SER A 174 5.43 -0.50 -8.44
C SER A 174 4.28 -0.17 -9.39
N THR A 175 4.29 -0.80 -10.57
CA THR A 175 3.25 -0.60 -11.58
C THR A 175 2.34 -1.81 -11.70
N VAL A 176 1.06 -1.63 -11.44
CA VAL A 176 -0.01 -2.63 -11.62
C VAL A 176 -0.78 -2.33 -12.90
N THR A 177 -1.12 -3.35 -13.68
CA THR A 177 -1.90 -3.19 -14.91
C THR A 177 -3.36 -3.52 -14.64
N LEU A 178 -4.24 -2.56 -14.90
CA LEU A 178 -5.69 -2.69 -14.87
C LEU A 178 -6.19 -2.99 -16.29
N PHE A 179 -6.89 -4.10 -16.46
CA PHE A 179 -7.50 -4.42 -17.75
C PHE A 179 -8.85 -3.72 -17.92
N VAL A 180 -8.98 -2.96 -18.99
CA VAL A 180 -10.19 -2.22 -19.35
C VAL A 180 -10.71 -2.67 -20.71
N LYS A 181 -12.00 -2.51 -20.95
CA LYS A 181 -12.62 -2.74 -22.26
C LYS A 181 -12.00 -1.83 -23.31
N LEU A 182 -12.05 -2.31 -24.55
CA LEU A 182 -11.70 -1.52 -25.72
C LEU A 182 -12.43 -0.17 -25.72
N PHE A 183 -11.73 0.90 -26.11
CA PHE A 183 -12.24 2.28 -26.13
C PHE A 183 -12.66 2.85 -24.77
N TYR A 184 -12.34 2.18 -23.66
CA TYR A 184 -12.53 2.81 -22.36
C TYR A 184 -11.60 4.00 -22.20
N PHE A 185 -12.19 5.14 -21.88
CA PHE A 185 -11.52 6.37 -21.56
C PHE A 185 -12.18 6.96 -20.32
N ASN A 186 -11.41 7.11 -19.23
CA ASN A 186 -11.92 7.79 -18.06
C ASN A 186 -11.91 9.30 -18.33
N ASN A 187 -13.10 9.88 -18.48
CA ASN A 187 -13.28 11.30 -18.79
C ASN A 187 -12.91 12.20 -17.60
N GLN A 188 -13.16 11.76 -16.36
CA GLN A 188 -12.84 12.54 -15.17
C GLN A 188 -11.32 12.69 -15.01
N LYS A 189 -10.57 11.61 -15.23
CA LYS A 189 -9.11 11.65 -15.20
C LYS A 189 -8.53 12.48 -16.34
N ALA A 190 -9.08 12.35 -17.54
CA ALA A 190 -8.67 13.17 -18.68
C ALA A 190 -8.87 14.68 -18.41
N ALA A 191 -9.96 15.05 -17.71
CA ALA A 191 -10.19 16.43 -17.29
C ALA A 191 -9.18 16.90 -16.23
N LYS A 192 -8.92 16.09 -15.18
CA LYS A 192 -7.91 16.40 -14.15
C LYS A 192 -6.51 16.57 -14.75
N ASP A 193 -6.10 15.68 -15.65
CA ASP A 193 -4.79 15.74 -16.31
C ASP A 193 -4.68 16.97 -17.24
N ALA A 194 -5.79 17.38 -17.87
CA ALA A 194 -5.83 18.60 -18.68
C ALA A 194 -5.74 19.87 -17.82
N GLU A 195 -6.36 19.89 -16.64
CA GLU A 195 -6.24 20.99 -15.67
C GLU A 195 -4.83 21.08 -15.08
N GLU A 196 -4.23 19.96 -14.69
CA GLU A 196 -2.83 19.93 -14.21
C GLU A 196 -1.86 20.46 -15.28
N LYS A 197 -2.03 20.06 -16.55
CA LYS A 197 -1.22 20.57 -17.66
C LYS A 197 -1.42 22.07 -17.91
N LYS A 198 -2.65 22.57 -17.79
CA LYS A 198 -2.93 24.02 -17.89
C LYS A 198 -2.28 24.79 -16.76
N ASN A 199 -2.38 24.31 -15.52
CA ASN A 199 -1.79 24.96 -14.36
C ASN A 199 -0.25 24.96 -14.40
N ALA A 200 0.36 23.86 -14.88
CA ALA A 200 1.81 23.77 -15.08
C ALA A 200 2.32 24.68 -16.23
N ALA A 201 1.49 24.93 -17.25
CA ALA A 201 1.81 25.87 -18.32
C ALA A 201 1.72 27.34 -17.85
N VAL A 202 0.83 27.65 -16.91
CA VAL A 202 0.71 29.01 -16.35
C VAL A 202 1.86 29.34 -15.39
N SER A 203 2.30 28.38 -14.57
CA SER A 203 3.40 28.59 -13.60
C SER A 203 4.81 28.64 -14.20
N SER A 204 4.97 28.27 -15.47
CA SER A 204 6.26 28.27 -16.18
C SER A 204 6.46 29.49 -17.09
N THR A 205 5.55 30.47 -17.05
CA THR A 205 5.74 31.75 -17.75
C THR A 205 6.77 32.59 -16.99
N PRO A 206 7.97 32.90 -17.55
CA PRO A 206 8.92 33.77 -16.88
C PRO A 206 8.35 35.17 -16.82
N VAL A 207 8.37 35.77 -15.62
CA VAL A 207 8.12 37.20 -15.43
C VAL A 207 9.23 37.94 -16.17
N ASN A 208 8.94 38.48 -17.35
CA ASN A 208 9.79 39.49 -17.98
C ASN A 208 9.78 40.72 -17.05
N GLN A 209 10.85 40.87 -16.28
CA GLN A 209 11.23 42.15 -15.69
C GLN A 209 11.85 43.00 -16.80
N ASP A 210 11.00 43.67 -17.58
CA ASP A 210 11.40 44.88 -18.31
C ASP A 210 11.22 46.07 -17.36
N GLU A 211 12.24 46.36 -16.54
CA GLU A 211 12.41 47.67 -15.92
C GLU A 211 13.88 48.12 -16.01
N ALA A 212 14.04 49.39 -16.37
CA ALA A 212 15.27 50.19 -16.46
C ALA A 212 16.08 50.08 -17.75
N ALA A 213 15.48 50.58 -18.85
CA ALA A 213 16.26 51.32 -19.83
C ALA A 213 16.82 52.60 -19.16
N GLN A 214 18.15 52.69 -19.09
CA GLN A 214 18.88 53.92 -18.86
C GLN A 214 18.65 54.86 -20.06
N GLU A 215 18.05 56.02 -19.82
CA GLU A 215 18.15 57.19 -20.70
C GLU A 215 18.77 58.34 -19.89
N ASN A 216 20.00 58.70 -20.30
CA ASN A 216 20.74 59.96 -20.19
C ASN A 216 20.69 60.78 -18.90
#